data_AF-A0A381ZLH4-F1
#
_entry.id   AF-A0A381ZLH4-F1
#
_cell.length_a   1.000
_cell.length_b   1.000
_cell.length_c   1.000
_cell.angle_alpha   90.00
_cell.angle_beta   90.00
_cell.angle_gamma   90.00
#
_symmetry.space_group_name_H-M   'P 1'
#
loop_
_entity.id
_entity.type
_entity.pdbx_description
1 polymer ?
#
loop_
_entity_poly.entity_id
_entity_poly.type
_entity_poly.pdbx_seq_one_letter_code
_entity_poly.pdbx_strand_id
1 'polypeptide(L)'
;MTELRMMPTAGRTAVIVVDMQNAFCSDEGSIAKIGLDNSMLKAAVEPCKRLISAARAANVPIIYTRYIFRPDYADGGIMVKYLIPALGESGHLTAGTPD
;
A
#
# COMPACT_ATOMS: atom_id res chain seq x y z
N MET A 1 14.01 -19.52 -1.24
CA MET A 1 14.03 -18.36 -0.32
C MET A 1 15.17 -17.47 -0.74
N THR A 2 14.89 -16.25 -1.22
CA THR A 2 15.95 -15.29 -1.54
C THR A 2 16.24 -14.48 -0.28
N GLU A 3 17.46 -14.58 0.23
CA GLU A 3 17.93 -13.76 1.36
C GLU A 3 17.89 -12.27 1.01
N LEU A 4 17.76 -11.41 2.03
CA LEU A 4 17.88 -9.97 1.82
C LEU A 4 19.30 -9.65 1.33
N ARG A 5 19.40 -8.94 0.21
CA ARG A 5 20.69 -8.51 -0.38
C ARG A 5 21.45 -7.51 0.50
N MET A 6 20.80 -6.89 1.47
CA MET A 6 21.38 -5.91 2.38
C MET A 6 20.59 -5.89 3.70
N MET A 7 21.29 -5.76 4.82
CA MET A 7 20.67 -5.57 6.13
C MET A 7 20.46 -4.08 6.43
N PRO A 8 19.28 -3.66 6.91
CA PRO A 8 19.04 -2.28 7.33
C PRO A 8 19.98 -1.88 8.48
N THR A 9 20.58 -0.68 8.42
CA THR A 9 21.47 -0.15 9.46
C THR A 9 20.84 1.03 10.21
N ALA A 10 20.83 0.97 11.54
CA ALA A 10 20.25 2.03 12.38
C ALA A 10 21.03 3.36 12.29
N GLY A 11 20.34 4.48 12.59
CA GLY A 11 20.94 5.81 12.68
C GLY A 11 21.09 6.58 11.35
N ARG A 12 20.95 5.90 10.19
CA ARG A 12 20.97 6.54 8.85
C ARG A 12 19.95 5.97 7.87
N THR A 13 19.17 4.97 8.28
CA THR A 13 18.20 4.28 7.42
C THR A 13 16.81 4.36 8.04
N ALA A 14 15.78 4.42 7.21
CA ALA A 14 14.39 4.16 7.57
C ALA A 14 13.74 3.30 6.48
N VAL A 15 12.73 2.49 6.84
CA VAL A 15 11.94 1.71 5.89
C VAL A 15 10.60 2.40 5.62
N ILE A 16 10.47 2.78 4.35
CA ILE A 16 9.30 3.15 3.53
C ILE A 16 8.26 2.04 3.26
N VAL A 17 7.26 1.75 4.10
CA VAL A 17 6.19 0.80 3.70
C VAL A 17 5.05 1.57 3.05
N VAL A 18 5.08 1.62 1.72
CA VAL A 18 4.15 2.42 0.93
C VAL A 18 2.88 1.62 0.62
N ASP A 19 1.76 2.04 1.18
CA ASP A 19 0.39 1.66 0.81
C ASP A 19 0.14 0.15 0.72
N MET A 20 0.75 -0.61 1.63
CA MET A 20 0.60 -2.07 1.72
C MET A 20 -0.70 -2.44 2.46
N GLN A 21 -1.81 -1.91 1.95
CA GLN A 21 -3.16 -1.99 2.50
C GLN A 21 -4.03 -2.97 1.70
N ASN A 22 -5.11 -3.45 2.30
CA ASN A 22 -5.95 -4.51 1.71
C ASN A 22 -6.58 -4.06 0.39
N ALA A 23 -6.91 -2.77 0.25
CA ALA A 23 -7.44 -2.23 -1.00
C ALA A 23 -6.60 -2.58 -2.24
N PHE A 24 -5.27 -2.66 -2.10
CA PHE A 24 -4.35 -3.00 -3.19
C PHE A 24 -3.95 -4.48 -3.20
N CYS A 25 -3.74 -5.10 -2.04
CA CYS A 25 -3.04 -6.38 -1.95
C CYS A 25 -3.93 -7.61 -1.72
N SER A 26 -5.22 -7.43 -1.44
CA SER A 26 -6.18 -8.52 -1.25
C SER A 26 -7.05 -8.69 -2.50
N ASP A 27 -7.48 -9.92 -2.76
CA ASP A 27 -8.40 -10.25 -3.85
C ASP A 27 -9.82 -9.70 -3.57
N GLU A 28 -10.13 -9.45 -2.30
CA GLU A 28 -11.33 -8.76 -1.81
C GLU A 28 -11.14 -7.24 -1.70
N GLY A 29 -9.95 -6.75 -2.06
CA GLY A 29 -9.58 -5.35 -2.05
C GLY A 29 -10.28 -4.55 -3.14
N SER A 30 -10.35 -3.24 -2.92
CA SER A 30 -11.00 -2.27 -3.80
C SER A 30 -10.50 -2.31 -5.24
N ILE A 31 -9.19 -2.43 -5.45
CA ILE A 31 -8.58 -2.49 -6.79
C ILE A 31 -9.04 -3.73 -7.55
N ALA A 32 -9.06 -4.89 -6.89
CA ALA A 32 -9.57 -6.12 -7.49
C ALA A 32 -11.08 -6.02 -7.78
N LYS A 33 -11.87 -5.43 -6.87
CA LYS A 33 -13.32 -5.24 -7.04
C LYS A 33 -13.70 -4.34 -8.21
N ILE A 34 -12.87 -3.35 -8.53
CA ILE A 34 -13.05 -2.51 -9.74
C ILE A 34 -12.42 -3.12 -11.00
N GLY A 35 -11.97 -4.37 -10.94
CA GLY A 35 -11.51 -5.15 -12.09
C GLY A 35 -10.05 -4.92 -12.49
N LEU A 36 -9.24 -4.28 -11.65
CA LEU A 36 -7.81 -4.10 -11.91
C LEU A 36 -7.01 -5.29 -11.37
N ASP A 37 -6.02 -5.74 -12.16
CA ASP A 37 -5.13 -6.83 -11.75
C ASP A 37 -4.22 -6.40 -10.59
N ASN A 38 -4.29 -7.14 -9.48
CA ASN A 38 -3.51 -6.93 -8.27
C ASN A 38 -2.42 -7.99 -8.07
N SER A 39 -2.21 -8.91 -9.03
CA SER A 39 -1.33 -10.07 -8.89
C SER A 39 0.08 -9.72 -8.41
N MET A 40 0.67 -8.69 -9.01
CA MET A 40 2.00 -8.17 -8.65
C MET A 40 2.02 -7.46 -7.30
N LEU A 41 0.94 -6.80 -6.92
CA LEU A 41 0.81 -6.12 -5.62
C LEU A 41 0.72 -7.15 -4.49
N LYS A 42 -0.07 -8.22 -4.69
CA LYS A 42 -0.16 -9.34 -3.76
C LYS A 42 1.18 -10.08 -3.62
N ALA A 43 1.90 -10.29 -4.72
CA ALA A 43 3.20 -10.93 -4.71
C ALA A 43 4.26 -10.15 -3.89
N ALA A 44 4.12 -8.84 -3.74
CA ALA A 44 5.04 -8.00 -2.99
C ALA A 44 4.90 -8.13 -1.45
N VAL A 45 3.78 -8.65 -0.95
CA VAL A 45 3.46 -8.71 0.48
C VAL A 45 4.52 -9.50 1.27
N GLU A 46 4.86 -10.72 0.83
CA GLU A 46 5.81 -11.57 1.56
C GLU A 46 7.25 -11.01 1.57
N PRO A 47 7.82 -10.51 0.45
CA PRO A 47 9.07 -9.77 0.46
C PRO A 47 9.06 -8.56 1.40
N CYS A 48 8.01 -7.75 1.39
CA CYS A 48 7.87 -6.60 2.28
C CYS A 48 7.85 -7.03 3.76
N LYS A 49 7.12 -8.09 4.11
CA LYS A 49 7.10 -8.64 5.47
C LYS A 49 8.51 -9.06 5.93
N ARG A 50 9.31 -9.68 5.07
CA ARG A 50 10.70 -10.04 5.40
C ARG A 50 11.57 -8.82 5.68
N LEU A 51 11.47 -7.79 4.84
CA LEU A 51 12.20 -6.53 5.05
C LEU A 51 11.78 -5.82 6.34
N ILE A 52 10.47 -5.77 6.62
CA ILE A 52 9.94 -5.19 7.86
C ILE A 52 10.48 -5.93 9.08
N SER A 53 10.48 -7.26 9.07
CA SER A 53 11.04 -8.06 10.17
C SER A 53 12.54 -7.80 10.37
N ALA A 54 13.32 -7.72 9.29
CA ALA A 54 14.74 -7.40 9.37
C ALA A 54 14.99 -5.97 9.90
N ALA A 55 14.19 -4.99 9.47
CA ALA A 55 14.28 -3.62 9.97
C ALA A 55 13.95 -3.51 11.46
N ARG A 56 12.93 -4.24 11.92
CA ARG A 56 12.60 -4.33 13.36
C ARG A 56 13.76 -4.92 14.16
N ALA A 57 14.32 -6.03 13.70
CA ALA A 57 15.46 -6.68 14.36
C ALA A 57 16.70 -5.79 14.44
N ALA A 58 16.89 -4.92 13.44
CA ALA A 58 18.00 -3.98 13.37
C ALA A 58 17.75 -2.62 14.04
N ASN A 59 16.60 -2.42 14.70
CA ASN A 59 16.18 -1.13 15.27
C ASN A 59 16.15 0.02 14.25
N VAL A 60 15.79 -0.28 13.00
CA VAL A 60 15.58 0.71 11.95
C VAL A 60 14.13 1.23 12.02
N PRO A 61 13.90 2.56 12.02
CA PRO A 61 12.56 3.12 11.96
C PRO A 61 11.77 2.62 10.75
N ILE A 62 10.50 2.32 10.96
CA ILE A 62 9.59 1.88 9.90
C ILE A 62 8.43 2.87 9.88
N ILE A 63 8.17 3.42 8.70
CA ILE A 63 7.11 4.38 8.44
C ILE A 63 6.13 3.71 7.49
N TYR A 64 4.85 3.82 7.79
CA TYR A 64 3.77 3.31 6.96
C TYR A 64 3.02 4.48 6.36
N THR A 65 2.66 4.37 5.08
CA THR A 65 1.73 5.30 4.42
C THR A 65 0.41 4.61 4.14
N ARG A 66 -0.63 5.44 3.97
CA ARG A 66 -1.93 4.99 3.51
C ARG A 66 -2.47 5.97 2.48
N TYR A 67 -2.67 5.47 1.27
CA TYR A 67 -3.35 6.18 0.20
C TYR A 67 -4.85 6.14 0.41
N ILE A 68 -5.46 7.30 0.62
CA ILE A 68 -6.90 7.50 0.80
C ILE A 68 -7.30 8.85 0.20
N PHE A 69 -8.56 8.96 -0.18
CA PHE A 69 -9.22 10.20 -0.58
C PHE A 69 -10.08 10.73 0.55
N ARG A 70 -10.36 12.03 0.53
CA ARG A 70 -11.43 12.61 1.35
C ARG A 70 -12.77 11.97 1.01
N PRO A 71 -13.74 11.95 1.95
CA PRO A 71 -15.08 11.39 1.69
C PRO A 71 -15.84 12.03 0.53
N ASP A 72 -15.49 13.27 0.17
CA ASP A 72 -16.05 14.00 -0.96
C ASP A 72 -15.23 13.84 -2.26
N TYR A 73 -14.13 13.07 -2.22
CA TYR A 73 -13.16 12.90 -3.30
C TYR A 73 -12.63 14.22 -3.88
N ALA A 74 -12.69 15.31 -3.13
CA ALA A 74 -12.24 16.63 -3.61
C ALA A 74 -10.74 16.65 -3.92
N ASP A 75 -9.97 15.77 -3.29
CA ASP A 75 -8.54 15.53 -3.48
C ASP A 75 -8.24 14.43 -4.52
N GLY A 76 -9.26 13.83 -5.14
CA GLY A 76 -9.11 12.76 -6.12
C GLY A 76 -8.49 13.17 -7.46
N GLY A 77 -8.52 14.48 -7.77
CA GLY A 77 -7.83 15.07 -8.92
C GLY A 77 -8.07 14.33 -10.24
N ILE A 78 -7.02 14.15 -11.03
CA ILE A 78 -7.08 13.47 -12.33
C ILE A 78 -7.42 11.97 -12.19
N MET A 79 -6.94 11.33 -11.11
CA MET A 79 -7.16 9.90 -10.88
C MET A 79 -8.64 9.58 -10.81
N VAL A 80 -9.38 10.27 -9.95
CA VAL A 80 -10.81 10.01 -9.75
C VAL A 80 -11.66 10.67 -10.84
N LYS A 81 -11.25 11.80 -11.41
CA LYS A 81 -12.08 12.49 -12.41
C LYS A 81 -12.00 11.89 -13.81
N TYR A 82 -10.85 11.32 -14.20
CA TYR A 82 -10.60 10.98 -15.61
C TYR A 82 -9.98 9.60 -15.82
N LEU A 83 -9.07 9.15 -14.96
CA LEU A 83 -8.32 7.90 -15.22
C LEU A 83 -9.04 6.67 -14.68
N ILE A 84 -9.55 6.74 -13.45
CA ILE A 84 -10.25 5.64 -12.79
C ILE A 84 -11.47 6.21 -12.03
N PRO A 85 -12.52 6.66 -12.74
CA PRO A 85 -13.74 7.19 -12.12
C PRO A 85 -14.41 6.23 -11.14
N ALA A 86 -14.28 4.93 -11.41
CA ALA A 86 -14.76 3.86 -10.54
C ALA A 86 -14.30 3.99 -9.09
N LEU A 87 -13.14 4.60 -8.81
CA LEU A 87 -12.67 4.85 -7.43
C LEU A 87 -13.61 5.78 -6.65
N GLY A 88 -14.14 6.82 -7.29
CA GLY A 88 -15.09 7.75 -6.67
C GLY A 88 -16.52 7.19 -6.62
N GLU A 89 -16.91 6.43 -7.65
CA GLU A 89 -18.26 5.86 -7.77
C GLU A 89 -18.52 4.72 -6.78
N SER A 90 -17.48 3.97 -6.42
CA SER A 90 -17.57 2.78 -5.55
C SER A 90 -17.36 3.06 -4.06
N GLY A 91 -16.99 4.28 -3.67
CA GLY A 91 -16.70 4.61 -2.27
C GLY A 91 -15.36 4.03 -1.76
N HIS A 92 -14.55 3.46 -2.64
CA HIS A 92 -13.25 2.87 -2.31
C HIS A 92 -12.15 3.90 -2.02
N LEU A 93 -11.17 3.49 -1.21
CA LEU A 93 -10.06 4.30 -0.70
C LEU A 93 -10.51 5.55 0.05
N THR A 94 -11.74 5.59 0.55
CA THR A 94 -12.26 6.73 1.30
C THR A 94 -11.65 6.78 2.71
N ALA A 95 -11.27 7.96 3.17
CA ALA A 95 -10.81 8.19 4.54
C ALA A 95 -11.82 7.67 5.58
N GLY A 96 -11.33 6.87 6.53
CA GLY A 96 -12.15 6.30 7.61
C GLY A 96 -12.76 4.93 7.29
N THR A 97 -12.56 4.38 6.09
CA THR A 97 -12.95 3.00 5.77
C THR A 97 -11.86 2.00 6.18
N PRO A 98 -12.08 0.69 6.06
CA PRO A 98 -11.06 -0.35 6.29
C PRO A 98 -10.04 -0.55 5.16
N ASP A 99 -10.13 0.22 4.07
CA ASP A 99 -9.34 0.01 2.83
C ASP A 99 -7.81 0.06 3.01
#